data_AF-A0ABD0QAG2-F1
#
_entry.id   AF-A0ABD0QAG2-F1
#
_cell.length_a   1.000
_cell.length_b   1.000
_cell.length_c   1.000
_cell.angle_alpha   90.00
_cell.angle_beta   90.00
_cell.angle_gamma   90.00
#
_symmetry.space_group_name_H-M   'P 1'
#
loop_
_entity.id
_entity.type
_entity.pdbx_description
1 polymer ?
#
loop_
_entity_poly.entity_id
_entity_poly.type
_entity_poly.pdbx_seq_one_letter_code
_entity_poly.pdbx_strand_id
1 'polypeptide(L)'
;PVDGKSLAGVSSVKIQQDSEFEMDGRTIRCTEVFYLLKSSDVSLSAVLTSSAQFQREIATASCAALCPHLSVLMANGFNSLALRVSTDSDM
;
A
#
# COMPACT_ATOMS: atom_id res chain seq x y z
N PRO A 1 3.52 -1.06 -10.19
CA PRO A 1 2.63 -2.23 -9.96
C PRO A 1 3.44 -3.49 -9.63
N VAL A 2 2.94 -4.37 -8.77
CA VAL A 2 3.69 -5.57 -8.29
C VAL A 2 4.12 -6.48 -9.44
N ASP A 3 3.24 -6.72 -10.40
CA ASP A 3 3.41 -7.65 -11.53
C ASP A 3 3.42 -6.93 -12.90
N GLY A 4 3.71 -5.62 -12.91
CA GLY A 4 3.72 -4.82 -14.13
C GLY A 4 2.34 -4.54 -14.76
N LYS A 5 1.24 -5.05 -14.19
CA LYS A 5 -0.12 -4.78 -14.70
C LYS A 5 -0.49 -3.30 -14.58
N SER A 6 -1.19 -2.79 -15.58
CA SER A 6 -1.68 -1.42 -15.59
C SER A 6 -2.67 -1.19 -14.45
N LEU A 7 -2.55 -0.03 -13.79
CA LEU A 7 -3.51 0.48 -12.81
C LEU A 7 -4.38 1.60 -13.41
N ALA A 8 -4.33 1.80 -14.72
CA ALA A 8 -5.16 2.79 -15.40
C ALA A 8 -6.64 2.47 -15.19
N GLY A 9 -7.41 3.46 -14.71
CA GLY A 9 -8.83 3.31 -14.40
C GLY A 9 -9.13 2.61 -13.08
N VAL A 10 -8.12 2.17 -12.32
CA VAL A 10 -8.30 1.61 -10.98
C VAL A 10 -8.47 2.76 -9.99
N SER A 11 -9.48 2.67 -9.13
CA SER A 11 -9.71 3.66 -8.09
C SER A 11 -8.58 3.64 -7.05
N SER A 12 -8.10 4.82 -6.70
CA SER A 12 -7.02 4.99 -5.71
C SER A 12 -7.31 6.09 -4.71
N VAL A 13 -6.65 5.99 -3.55
CA VAL A 13 -6.63 7.01 -2.52
C VAL A 13 -5.19 7.37 -2.22
N LYS A 14 -4.88 8.68 -2.30
CA LYS A 14 -3.58 9.21 -1.88
C LYS A 14 -3.52 9.22 -0.36
N ILE A 15 -2.44 8.69 0.18
CA ILE A 15 -2.26 8.59 1.63
C ILE A 15 -1.41 9.75 2.11
N GLN A 16 -1.93 10.50 3.06
CA GLN A 16 -1.12 11.33 3.94
C GLN A 16 -0.88 10.50 5.20
N GLN A 17 0.30 9.89 5.30
CA GLN A 17 0.70 9.22 6.54
C GLN A 17 1.22 10.29 7.51
N ASP A 18 0.63 10.33 8.70
CA ASP A 18 1.10 11.21 9.78
C ASP A 18 2.45 10.75 10.35
N SER A 19 2.79 9.47 10.18
CA SER A 19 4.04 8.87 10.64
C SER A 19 4.97 8.64 9.46
N GLU A 20 6.14 9.29 9.50
CA GLU A 20 7.25 9.04 8.59
C GLU A 20 8.21 8.04 9.24
N PHE A 21 8.57 6.98 8.49
CA PHE A 21 9.51 5.97 8.97
C PHE A 21 10.89 6.27 8.40
N GLU A 22 11.87 6.44 9.28
CA GLU A 22 13.22 6.82 8.91
C GLU A 22 14.26 5.91 9.58
N MET A 23 15.31 5.57 8.83
CA MET A 23 16.49 4.85 9.30
C MET A 23 17.69 5.31 8.47
N ASP A 24 18.81 5.67 9.09
CA ASP A 24 20.04 6.11 8.41
C ASP A 24 19.80 7.27 7.40
N GLY A 25 18.90 8.21 7.70
CA GLY A 25 18.55 9.32 6.79
C GLY A 25 17.73 8.90 5.57
N ARG A 26 17.20 7.67 5.57
CA ARG A 26 16.37 7.10 4.51
C ARG A 26 14.94 6.97 5.00
N THR A 27 13.99 7.48 4.22
CA THR A 27 12.57 7.45 4.58
C THR A 27 11.79 6.44 3.75
N ILE A 28 10.79 5.80 4.35
CA ILE A 28 9.75 5.04 3.66
C ILE A 28 8.37 5.52 4.07
N ARG A 29 7.48 5.67 3.08
CA ARG A 29 6.10 6.09 3.24
C ARG A 29 5.20 5.42 2.21
N CYS A 30 3.99 5.07 2.60
CA CYS A 30 2.92 4.70 1.67
C CYS A 30 2.32 5.96 1.05
N THR A 31 2.36 6.06 -0.28
CA THR A 31 1.91 7.26 -1.02
C THR A 31 0.50 7.12 -1.57
N GLU A 32 0.10 5.91 -1.96
CA GLU A 32 -1.15 5.66 -2.66
C GLU A 32 -1.60 4.22 -2.48
N VAL A 33 -2.91 4.00 -2.36
CA VAL A 33 -3.53 2.69 -2.25
C VAL A 33 -4.54 2.53 -3.36
N PHE A 34 -4.48 1.39 -4.05
CA PHE A 34 -5.34 1.04 -5.17
C PHE A 34 -6.33 -0.04 -4.76
N TYR A 35 -7.59 0.11 -5.16
CA TYR A 35 -8.68 -0.79 -4.83
C TYR A 35 -9.11 -1.57 -6.05
N LEU A 36 -8.87 -2.89 -6.02
CA LEU A 36 -9.35 -3.82 -7.04
C LEU A 36 -10.54 -4.58 -6.47
N LEU A 37 -11.75 -4.24 -6.94
CA LEU A 37 -12.97 -4.93 -6.56
C LEU A 37 -13.17 -6.17 -7.44
N LYS A 38 -13.54 -7.31 -6.82
CA LYS A 38 -13.87 -8.54 -7.54
C LYS A 38 -15.20 -8.46 -8.31
N SER A 39 -16.16 -7.69 -7.79
CA SER A 39 -17.48 -7.49 -8.39
C SER A 39 -17.80 -6.00 -8.54
N SER A 40 -18.50 -5.65 -9.61
CA SER A 40 -19.05 -4.30 -9.88
C SER A 40 -20.21 -3.93 -8.95
N ASP A 41 -20.82 -4.90 -8.26
CA ASP A 41 -22.00 -4.67 -7.40
C ASP A 41 -21.63 -4.02 -6.06
N VAL A 42 -20.33 -4.00 -5.73
CA VAL A 42 -19.83 -3.45 -4.48
C VAL A 42 -19.58 -1.96 -4.65
N SER A 43 -20.27 -1.13 -3.86
CA SER A 43 -20.04 0.32 -3.82
C SER A 43 -18.61 0.64 -3.39
N LEU A 44 -17.86 1.31 -4.26
CA LEU A 44 -16.51 1.80 -3.97
C LEU A 44 -16.48 2.63 -2.68
N SER A 45 -17.44 3.54 -2.51
CA SER A 45 -17.51 4.40 -1.32
C SER A 45 -17.68 3.60 -0.03
N ALA A 46 -18.45 2.51 -0.06
CA ALA A 46 -18.63 1.64 1.09
C ALA A 46 -17.32 0.92 1.43
N VAL A 47 -16.59 0.43 0.44
CA VAL A 47 -15.29 -0.25 0.61
C VAL A 47 -14.24 0.72 1.14
N LEU A 48 -14.12 1.91 0.58
CA LEU A 48 -13.17 2.93 1.05
C LEU A 48 -13.39 3.26 2.54
N THR A 49 -14.66 3.34 2.96
CA THR A 49 -15.02 3.65 4.35
C THR A 49 -14.74 2.47 5.28
N SER A 50 -15.14 1.26 4.92
CA SER A 50 -14.99 0.08 5.77
C SER A 50 -13.54 -0.43 5.85
N SER A 51 -12.72 -0.17 4.84
CA SER A 51 -11.33 -0.62 4.76
C SER A 51 -10.30 0.44 5.19
N ALA A 52 -10.71 1.66 5.56
CA ALA A 52 -9.78 2.74 5.89
C ALA A 52 -8.81 2.38 7.04
N GLN A 53 -9.31 1.73 8.10
CA GLN A 53 -8.46 1.28 9.21
C GLN A 53 -7.50 0.17 8.76
N PHE A 54 -8.02 -0.84 8.06
CA PHE A 54 -7.22 -1.94 7.53
C PHE A 54 -6.09 -1.43 6.62
N GLN A 55 -6.41 -0.53 5.70
CA GLN A 55 -5.48 0.11 4.80
C GLN A 55 -4.38 0.87 5.55
N ARG A 56 -4.73 1.61 6.61
CA ARG A 56 -3.78 2.33 7.45
C ARG A 56 -2.85 1.37 8.19
N GLU A 57 -3.39 0.34 8.82
CA GLU A 57 -2.61 -0.63 9.59
C GLU A 57 -1.63 -1.41 8.71
N ILE A 58 -2.07 -1.88 7.54
CA ILE A 58 -1.19 -2.57 6.59
C ILE A 58 -0.07 -1.63 6.11
N ALA A 59 -0.39 -0.38 5.77
CA ALA A 59 0.60 0.58 5.32
C ALA A 59 1.65 0.88 6.41
N THR A 60 1.20 1.11 7.64
CA THR A 60 2.06 1.37 8.81
C THR A 60 2.94 0.16 9.14
N ALA A 61 2.35 -1.04 9.26
CA ALA A 61 3.08 -2.26 9.56
C ALA A 61 4.13 -2.59 8.50
N SER A 62 3.78 -2.41 7.22
CA SER A 62 4.71 -2.64 6.10
C SER A 62 5.89 -1.68 6.15
N CYS A 63 5.63 -0.38 6.35
CA CYS A 63 6.72 0.62 6.45
C CYS A 63 7.61 0.34 7.67
N ALA A 64 7.03 0.02 8.82
CA ALA A 64 7.77 -0.34 10.02
C ALA A 64 8.66 -1.58 9.81
N ALA A 65 8.14 -2.62 9.17
CA ALA A 65 8.88 -3.85 8.89
C ALA A 65 10.02 -3.65 7.87
N LEU A 66 9.85 -2.74 6.91
CA LEU A 66 10.85 -2.46 5.88
C LEU A 66 11.91 -1.44 6.34
N CYS A 67 11.61 -0.62 7.34
CA CYS A 67 12.49 0.43 7.85
C CYS A 67 13.93 -0.04 8.16
N PRO A 68 14.16 -1.18 8.83
CA PRO A 68 15.52 -1.68 9.09
C PRO A 68 16.29 -2.12 7.83
N HIS A 69 15.62 -2.26 6.69
CA HIS A 69 16.18 -2.79 5.45
C HIS A 69 16.35 -1.74 4.36
N LEU A 70 16.02 -0.47 4.63
CA LEU A 70 16.05 0.61 3.63
C LEU A 70 17.43 0.82 3.01
N SER A 71 18.49 0.71 3.81
CA SER A 71 19.87 0.83 3.34
C SER A 71 20.20 -0.23 2.27
N VAL A 72 19.78 -1.47 2.46
CA VAL A 72 19.98 -2.57 1.49
C VAL A 72 19.09 -2.38 0.26
N LEU A 73 17.81 -2.06 0.46
CA LEU A 73 16.86 -1.88 -0.64
C LEU A 73 17.33 -0.78 -1.62
N MET A 74 17.69 0.39 -1.09
CA MET A 74 18.16 1.48 -1.94
C MET A 74 19.53 1.23 -2.57
N ALA A 75 20.46 0.56 -1.87
CA ALA A 75 21.76 0.20 -2.46
C ALA A 75 21.59 -0.71 -3.69
N ASN A 76 20.52 -1.51 -3.73
CA ASN A 76 20.15 -2.35 -4.86
C ASN A 76 19.20 -1.67 -5.86
N GLY A 77 18.92 -0.38 -5.70
CA GLY A 77 18.06 0.40 -6.62
C GLY A 77 16.56 0.23 -6.41
N PHE A 78 16.11 -0.43 -5.33
CA PHE A 78 14.69 -0.52 -4.98
C PHE A 78 14.20 0.81 -4.36
N ASN A 79 13.79 1.74 -5.22
CA ASN A 79 13.26 3.06 -4.82
C ASN A 79 11.74 3.09 -4.63
N SER A 80 11.04 2.09 -5.16
CA SER A 80 9.58 1.97 -5.10
C SER A 80 9.22 0.53 -4.82
N LEU A 81 8.34 0.34 -3.84
CA LEU A 81 7.83 -0.96 -3.42
C LEU A 81 6.31 -0.97 -3.59
N ALA A 82 5.77 -2.12 -3.96
CA ALA A 82 4.33 -2.32 -4.04
C ALA A 82 3.95 -3.57 -3.26
N LEU A 83 2.90 -3.45 -2.45
CA LEU A 83 2.29 -4.56 -1.73
C LEU A 83 0.88 -4.77 -2.28
N ARG A 84 0.55 -6.02 -2.63
CA ARG A 84 -0.81 -6.42 -3.01
C ARG A 84 -1.35 -7.32 -1.93
N VAL A 85 -2.51 -6.98 -1.39
CA VAL A 85 -3.25 -7.78 -0.43
C VAL A 85 -4.55 -8.21 -1.08
N SER A 86 -4.82 -9.51 -1.04
CA SER A 86 -6.09 -10.09 -1.49
C SER A 86 -6.79 -10.68 -0.28
N THR A 87 -7.98 -10.19 0.02
CA THR A 87 -8.87 -10.79 1.00
C THR A 87 -9.87 -11.64 0.25
N ASP A 88 -9.80 -12.95 0.42
CA ASP A 88 -10.88 -13.84 0.02
C ASP A 88 -11.63 -14.26 1.28
N SER A 89 -12.96 -14.33 1.19
CA SER A 89 -13.69 -15.18 2.10
C SER A 89 -13.62 -16.58 1.49
N ASP A 90 -12.93 -17.52 2.14
CA ASP A 90 -13.07 -18.94 1.84
C ASP A 90 -14.53 -19.33 2.12
N MET A 91 -15.43 -19.09 1.16
CA MET A 91 -16.84 -19.51 1.16
C MET A 91 -17.28 -19.79 -0.27
#